data_AF-A0A975BLC7-F1
#
_entry.id   AF-A0A975BLC7-F1
#
_cell.length_a   1.000
_cell.length_b   1.000
_cell.length_c   1.000
_cell.angle_alpha   90.00
_cell.angle_beta   90.00
_cell.angle_gamma   90.00
#
_symmetry.space_group_name_H-M   'P 1'
#
loop_
_entity.id
_entity.type
_entity.pdbx_description
1 polymer ?
#
loop_
_entity_poly.entity_id
_entity_poly.type
_entity_poly.pdbx_seq_one_letter_code
_entity_poly.pdbx_strand_id
1 'polypeptide(L)'
;MAEDLRFVVKSIVGEENFVDMVPNRSNNYCCGGGGGFLQSGYKDQRLEFGKLKDDQIKATGADYCIAACHNCHAQIHELSEHYGGNYPVVHLWTLLCLSLGVLGPNEREYLGDDLKDVLVFHPETAM
;
A
#
# COMPACT_ATOMS: atom_id res chain seq x y z
N MET A 1 -16.93 -4.98 -4.41
CA MET A 1 -15.59 -4.35 -4.48
C MET A 1 -14.84 -4.33 -3.15
N ALA A 2 -15.39 -3.71 -2.09
CA ALA A 2 -14.67 -3.63 -0.80
C ALA A 2 -14.41 -5.01 -0.15
N GLU A 3 -15.36 -5.93 -0.26
CA GLU A 3 -15.18 -7.32 0.21
C GLU A 3 -14.24 -8.11 -0.71
N ASP A 4 -14.36 -7.96 -2.03
CA ASP A 4 -13.51 -8.67 -3.00
C ASP A 4 -12.02 -8.34 -2.78
N LEU A 5 -11.68 -7.07 -2.54
CA LEU A 5 -10.30 -6.68 -2.23
C LEU A 5 -9.84 -7.22 -0.86
N ARG A 6 -10.71 -7.28 0.15
CA ARG A 6 -10.40 -7.88 1.44
C ARG A 6 -10.14 -9.38 1.31
N PHE A 7 -10.95 -10.07 0.51
CA PHE A 7 -10.75 -11.47 0.19
C PHE A 7 -9.36 -11.69 -0.39
N VAL A 8 -8.99 -10.93 -1.44
CA VAL A 8 -7.66 -11.04 -2.06
C VAL A 8 -6.54 -10.78 -1.04
N VAL A 9 -6.61 -9.69 -0.27
CA VAL A 9 -5.56 -9.38 0.72
C VAL A 9 -5.46 -10.48 1.77
N LYS A 10 -6.57 -10.93 2.37
CA LYS A 10 -6.59 -12.00 3.36
C LYS A 10 -6.04 -13.31 2.82
N SER A 11 -6.31 -13.64 1.55
CA SER A 11 -5.74 -14.83 0.91
C SER A 11 -4.23 -14.74 0.71
N ILE A 12 -3.69 -13.53 0.53
CA ILE A 12 -2.25 -13.30 0.32
C ILE A 12 -1.50 -13.28 1.66
N VAL A 13 -2.02 -12.56 2.66
CA VAL A 13 -1.28 -12.29 3.91
C VAL A 13 -1.69 -13.20 5.07
N GLY A 14 -2.77 -13.98 4.94
CA GLY A 14 -3.41 -14.68 6.06
C GLY A 14 -4.43 -13.78 6.77
N GLU A 15 -5.54 -14.36 7.24
CA GLU A 15 -6.61 -13.59 7.87
C GLU A 15 -6.19 -13.00 9.22
N GLU A 16 -5.30 -13.70 9.94
CA GLU A 16 -4.72 -13.30 11.21
C GLU A 16 -3.79 -12.08 11.10
N ASN A 17 -3.26 -11.80 9.92
CA ASN A 17 -2.36 -10.66 9.66
C ASN A 17 -3.09 -9.47 9.04
N PHE A 18 -4.38 -9.61 8.70
CA PHE A 18 -5.16 -8.53 8.11
C PHE A 18 -5.65 -7.55 9.19
N VAL A 19 -5.16 -6.32 9.13
CA VAL A 19 -5.62 -5.20 9.97
C VAL A 19 -6.44 -4.24 9.12
N ASP A 20 -7.73 -4.05 9.46
CA ASP A 20 -8.59 -3.09 8.76
C ASP A 20 -8.44 -1.69 9.37
N MET A 21 -8.71 -0.68 8.55
CA MET A 21 -8.81 0.70 9.02
C MET A 21 -10.21 0.95 9.60
N VAL A 22 -10.35 1.99 10.42
CA VAL A 22 -11.66 2.45 10.92
C VAL A 22 -11.78 3.96 10.72
N PRO A 23 -12.85 4.47 10.07
CA PRO A 23 -13.90 3.74 9.37
C PRO A 23 -13.40 2.98 8.12
N ASN A 24 -14.14 1.96 7.69
CA ASN A 24 -13.81 1.10 6.55
C ASN A 24 -14.89 1.10 5.45
N ARG A 25 -14.65 0.30 4.39
CA ARG A 25 -15.54 0.14 3.24
C ARG A 25 -15.85 1.49 2.59
N SER A 26 -17.12 1.75 2.28
CA SER A 26 -17.57 3.00 1.67
C SER A 26 -17.39 4.23 2.56
N ASN A 27 -17.18 4.02 3.87
CA ASN A 27 -16.96 5.10 4.83
C ASN A 27 -15.47 5.40 5.05
N ASN A 28 -14.56 4.68 4.38
CA ASN A 28 -13.13 4.92 4.53
C ASN A 28 -12.74 6.27 3.92
N TYR A 29 -11.70 6.91 4.46
CA TYR A 29 -11.24 8.21 3.99
C TYR A 29 -10.47 8.10 2.67
N CYS A 30 -10.57 9.15 1.83
CA CYS A 30 -9.75 9.30 0.63
C CYS A 30 -8.28 9.56 1.01
N CYS A 31 -7.33 9.15 0.16
CA CYS A 31 -5.91 9.45 0.36
C CYS A 31 -5.57 10.93 0.12
N GLY A 32 -6.36 11.63 -0.70
CA GLY A 32 -6.10 13.01 -1.14
C GLY A 32 -5.35 13.13 -2.49
N GLY A 33 -4.89 12.02 -3.09
CA GLY A 33 -4.14 12.03 -4.36
C GLY A 33 -4.99 11.89 -5.63
N GLY A 34 -6.29 11.59 -5.50
CA GLY A 34 -7.21 11.40 -6.63
C GLY A 34 -7.61 12.71 -7.32
N GLY A 35 -8.44 12.62 -8.36
CA GLY A 35 -9.05 13.81 -8.99
C GLY A 35 -8.07 14.82 -9.63
N GLY A 36 -6.84 14.40 -9.93
CA GLY A 36 -5.79 15.26 -10.46
C GLY A 36 -4.92 15.96 -9.40
N PHE A 37 -5.18 15.76 -8.11
CA PHE A 37 -4.46 16.47 -7.03
C PHE A 37 -2.98 16.15 -6.94
N LEU A 38 -2.55 14.94 -7.30
CA LEU A 38 -1.11 14.63 -7.38
C LEU A 38 -0.37 15.55 -8.37
N GLN A 39 -1.04 16.02 -9.43
CA GLN A 39 -0.46 16.83 -10.50
C GLN A 39 -0.92 18.29 -10.48
N SER A 40 -1.68 18.70 -9.47
CA SER A 40 -2.34 20.01 -9.45
C SER A 40 -1.44 21.16 -8.99
N GLY A 41 -0.25 20.86 -8.46
CA GLY A 41 0.65 21.84 -7.82
C GLY A 41 0.25 22.20 -6.39
N TYR A 42 -0.92 21.78 -5.91
CA TYR A 42 -1.43 22.04 -4.55
C TYR A 42 -0.93 21.00 -3.55
N LYS A 43 0.41 20.85 -3.45
CA LYS A 43 1.06 19.83 -2.61
C LYS A 43 0.69 19.99 -1.13
N ASP A 44 0.78 21.19 -0.58
CA ASP A 44 0.53 21.43 0.84
C ASP A 44 -0.92 21.09 1.23
N GLN A 45 -1.87 21.46 0.37
CA GLN A 45 -3.29 21.19 0.60
C GLN A 45 -3.62 19.70 0.55
N ARG A 46 -3.04 18.95 -0.39
CA ARG A 46 -3.27 17.49 -0.44
C ARG A 46 -2.60 16.76 0.72
N LEU A 47 -1.46 17.24 1.22
CA LEU A 47 -0.81 16.69 2.42
C LEU A 47 -1.62 16.99 3.68
N GLU A 48 -2.15 18.20 3.81
CA GLU A 48 -3.03 18.59 4.91
C GLU A 48 -4.32 17.75 4.91
N PHE A 49 -4.99 17.61 3.77
CA PHE A 49 -6.16 16.74 3.63
C PHE A 49 -5.83 15.28 3.95
N GLY A 50 -4.67 14.81 3.48
CA GLY A 50 -4.21 13.44 3.70
C GLY A 50 -3.81 13.14 5.14
N LYS A 51 -3.66 14.13 6.02
CA LYS A 51 -3.31 13.92 7.44
C LYS A 51 -4.28 12.97 8.14
N LEU A 52 -5.57 13.10 7.86
CA LEU A 52 -6.60 12.21 8.41
C LEU A 52 -6.38 10.74 7.99
N LYS A 53 -5.89 10.51 6.77
CA LYS A 53 -5.54 9.17 6.28
C LYS A 53 -4.27 8.65 6.94
N ASP A 54 -3.25 9.49 7.08
CA ASP A 54 -2.00 9.14 7.78
C ASP A 54 -2.26 8.71 9.24
N ASP A 55 -3.00 9.53 9.98
CA ASP A 55 -3.39 9.24 11.37
C ASP A 55 -4.19 7.93 11.46
N GLN A 56 -5.08 7.68 10.49
CA GLN A 56 -5.85 6.45 10.41
C GLN A 56 -4.97 5.21 10.16
N ILE A 57 -3.96 5.31 9.29
CA ILE A 57 -3.02 4.21 9.02
C ILE A 57 -2.17 3.95 10.26
N LYS A 58 -1.59 5.00 10.87
CA LYS A 58 -0.80 4.89 12.11
C LYS A 58 -1.55 4.21 13.23
N ALA A 59 -2.85 4.51 13.37
CA ALA A 59 -3.70 3.88 14.39
C ALA A 59 -3.86 2.36 14.22
N THR A 60 -3.61 1.81 13.02
CA THR A 60 -3.67 0.36 12.80
C THR A 60 -2.47 -0.38 13.38
N GLY A 61 -1.31 0.29 13.49
CA GLY A 61 -0.04 -0.35 13.85
C GLY A 61 0.43 -1.43 12.87
N ALA A 62 -0.12 -1.49 11.66
CA ALA A 62 0.27 -2.48 10.66
C ALA A 62 1.67 -2.21 10.10
N ASP A 63 2.44 -3.28 9.88
CA ASP A 63 3.80 -3.20 9.33
C ASP A 63 3.83 -2.77 7.86
N TYR A 64 2.72 -2.95 7.12
CA TYR A 64 2.58 -2.58 5.72
C TYR A 64 1.21 -1.96 5.44
N CYS A 65 1.20 -0.87 4.68
CA CYS A 65 -0.02 -0.30 4.10
C CYS A 65 -0.17 -0.73 2.63
N ILE A 66 -1.20 -1.52 2.34
CA ILE A 66 -1.45 -2.03 0.98
C ILE A 66 -2.34 -1.07 0.19
N ALA A 67 -1.87 -0.62 -0.98
CA ALA A 67 -2.61 0.26 -1.88
C ALA A 67 -2.90 -0.42 -3.24
N ALA A 68 -4.18 -0.56 -3.60
CA ALA A 68 -4.60 -1.12 -4.89
C ALA A 68 -4.70 -0.09 -6.02
N CYS A 69 -4.45 1.19 -5.74
CA CYS A 69 -4.54 2.30 -6.70
C CYS A 69 -3.21 3.05 -6.72
N HIS A 70 -2.72 3.35 -7.93
CA HIS A 70 -1.46 4.08 -8.12
C HIS A 70 -1.45 5.43 -7.39
N ASN A 71 -2.53 6.22 -7.51
CA ASN A 71 -2.62 7.51 -6.84
C ASN A 71 -2.67 7.38 -5.32
N CYS A 72 -3.30 6.32 -4.80
CA CYS A 72 -3.29 6.05 -3.36
C CYS A 72 -1.90 5.67 -2.88
N HIS A 73 -1.20 4.81 -3.61
CA HIS A 73 0.17 4.42 -3.28
C HIS A 73 1.09 5.64 -3.19
N ALA A 74 1.17 6.43 -4.28
CA ALA A 74 2.04 7.59 -4.34
C ALA A 74 1.72 8.62 -3.24
N GLN A 75 0.43 8.92 -3.03
CA GLN A 75 0.02 9.85 -1.99
C GLN A 75 0.32 9.34 -0.58
N ILE A 76 -0.01 8.08 -0.27
CA ILE A 76 0.15 7.52 1.07
C ILE A 76 1.64 7.33 1.41
N HIS A 77 2.46 6.98 0.41
CA HIS A 77 3.92 6.94 0.55
C HIS A 77 4.46 8.30 0.98
N GLU A 78 4.07 9.37 0.27
CA GLU A 78 4.52 10.72 0.61
C GLU A 78 3.95 11.23 1.94
N LEU A 79 2.73 10.82 2.31
CA LEU A 79 2.19 11.09 3.65
C LEU A 79 3.04 10.45 4.75
N SER A 80 3.46 9.19 4.55
CA SER A 80 4.33 8.47 5.49
C SER A 80 5.65 9.20 5.67
N GLU A 81 6.29 9.65 4.59
CA GLU A 81 7.52 10.44 4.64
C GLU A 81 7.32 11.80 5.31
N HIS A 82 6.27 12.52 4.93
CA HIS A 82 6.01 13.88 5.41
C HIS A 82 5.67 13.93 6.91
N TYR A 83 4.87 12.98 7.39
CA TYR A 83 4.42 12.92 8.78
C TYR A 83 5.20 11.91 9.64
N GLY A 84 6.28 11.32 9.12
CA GLY A 84 7.10 10.35 9.84
C GLY A 84 6.32 9.10 10.27
N GLY A 85 5.40 8.63 9.42
CA GLY A 85 4.57 7.45 9.69
C GLY A 85 5.34 6.15 9.70
N ASN A 86 6.43 6.06 8.92
CA ASN A 86 7.33 4.92 8.84
C ASN A 86 6.63 3.58 8.59
N TYR A 87 5.40 3.60 8.06
CA TYR A 87 4.76 2.42 7.52
C TYR A 87 5.16 2.30 6.03
N PRO A 88 5.82 1.22 5.61
CA PRO A 88 5.98 0.87 4.20
C PRO A 88 4.64 0.85 3.46
N VAL A 89 4.62 1.39 2.25
CA VAL A 89 3.43 1.42 1.40
C VAL A 89 3.73 0.57 0.18
N VAL A 90 2.95 -0.48 -0.04
CA VAL A 90 3.16 -1.43 -1.14
C VAL A 90 1.95 -1.46 -2.06
N HIS A 91 2.19 -1.74 -3.33
CA HIS A 91 1.11 -2.04 -4.24
C HIS A 91 0.50 -3.41 -3.95
N LEU A 92 -0.83 -3.55 -4.09
CA LEU A 92 -1.50 -4.85 -3.95
C LEU A 92 -0.92 -5.91 -4.89
N TRP A 93 -0.61 -5.53 -6.13
CA TRP A 93 -0.06 -6.46 -7.11
C TRP A 93 1.33 -6.98 -6.70
N THR A 94 2.13 -6.20 -5.96
CA THR A 94 3.44 -6.62 -5.47
C THR A 94 3.31 -7.83 -4.54
N LEU A 95 2.43 -7.76 -3.55
CA LEU A 95 2.20 -8.88 -2.63
C LEU A 95 1.49 -10.05 -3.30
N LEU A 96 0.60 -9.78 -4.25
CA LEU A 96 -0.03 -10.85 -5.04
C LEU A 96 1.02 -11.64 -5.84
N CYS A 97 1.88 -10.97 -6.61
CA CYS A 97 2.96 -11.63 -7.35
C CYS A 97 3.97 -12.31 -6.43
N LEU A 98 4.25 -11.74 -5.26
CA LEU A 98 5.10 -12.36 -4.25
C LEU A 98 4.51 -13.69 -3.76
N SER A 99 3.21 -13.72 -3.41
CA SER A 99 2.53 -14.94 -2.97
C SER A 99 2.44 -16.03 -4.04
N LEU A 100 2.42 -15.62 -5.31
CA LEU A 100 2.40 -16.53 -6.46
C LEU A 100 3.82 -17.01 -6.86
N GLY A 101 4.88 -16.46 -6.25
CA GLY A 101 6.27 -16.81 -6.57
C GLY A 101 6.74 -16.29 -7.94
N VAL A 102 6.14 -15.21 -8.43
CA VAL A 102 6.43 -14.64 -9.77
C VAL A 102 6.90 -13.18 -9.73
N LEU A 103 7.13 -12.62 -8.54
CA LEU A 103 7.62 -11.25 -8.39
C LEU A 103 9.11 -11.16 -8.75
N GLY A 104 9.42 -10.39 -9.79
CA GLY A 104 10.77 -10.23 -10.32
C GLY A 104 11.72 -9.44 -9.40
N PRO A 105 13.03 -9.41 -9.71
CA PRO A 105 14.02 -8.71 -8.87
C PRO A 105 13.85 -7.18 -8.86
N ASN A 106 13.36 -6.60 -9.96
CA ASN A 106 13.21 -5.13 -10.10
C ASN A 106 11.87 -4.59 -9.60
N GLU A 107 11.00 -5.44 -9.06
CA GLU A 107 9.61 -5.10 -8.67
C GLU A 107 9.45 -5.01 -7.14
N ARG A 108 10.58 -4.92 -6.42
CA ARG A 108 10.68 -5.13 -4.97
C ARG A 108 11.00 -3.85 -4.19
N GLU A 109 11.03 -2.70 -4.86
CA GLU A 109 11.43 -1.39 -4.32
C GLU A 109 10.78 -1.04 -2.99
N TYR A 110 9.49 -1.34 -2.85
CA TYR A 110 8.69 -0.97 -1.67
C TYR A 110 8.58 -2.06 -0.60
N LEU A 111 9.21 -3.23 -0.82
CA LEU A 111 9.28 -4.28 0.20
C LEU A 111 10.36 -3.94 1.22
N GLY A 112 10.04 -4.17 2.49
CA GLY A 112 11.00 -4.10 3.58
C GLY A 112 12.00 -5.26 3.55
N ASP A 113 13.00 -5.17 4.41
CA ASP A 113 14.09 -6.16 4.52
C ASP A 113 13.60 -7.58 4.83
N ASP A 114 12.42 -7.71 5.43
CA ASP A 114 11.76 -8.97 5.74
C ASP A 114 11.21 -9.69 4.50
N LEU A 115 10.85 -8.96 3.44
CA LEU A 115 10.22 -9.54 2.24
C LEU A 115 11.02 -9.37 0.94
N LYS A 116 11.94 -8.41 0.87
CA LYS A 116 12.63 -8.07 -0.39
C LYS A 116 13.38 -9.24 -1.03
N ASP A 117 13.92 -10.17 -0.24
CA ASP A 117 14.70 -11.31 -0.73
C ASP A 117 13.90 -12.63 -0.77
N VAL A 118 12.59 -12.58 -0.46
CA VAL A 118 11.72 -13.77 -0.43
C VAL A 118 11.28 -14.16 -1.84
N LEU A 119 11.47 -15.43 -2.21
CA LEU A 119 10.97 -16.04 -3.46
C LEU A 119 11.30 -15.20 -4.72
N VAL A 120 12.56 -14.76 -4.85
CA VAL A 120 12.99 -13.95 -6.00
C VAL A 120 12.86 -14.76 -7.29
N PHE A 121 11.94 -14.32 -8.16
CA PHE A 121 11.70 -14.97 -9.43
C PHE A 121 12.64 -14.42 -10.50
N HIS A 122 13.46 -15.30 -11.07
CA HIS A 122 14.43 -14.98 -12.12
C HIS A 122 13.94 -15.57 -13.46
N PRO A 123 13.07 -14.86 -14.21
CA PRO A 123 12.52 -15.37 -15.48
C PRO A 123 13.61 -15.69 -16.50
N GLU A 124 14.75 -15.00 -16.45
CA GLU A 124 15.92 -15.24 -17.28
C GLU A 124 16.60 -16.59 -17.04
N THR A 125 16.38 -17.20 -15.87
CA THR A 125 16.90 -18.54 -15.52
C THR A 125 15.87 -19.65 -15.70
N ALA A 126 14.61 -19.29 -15.95
CA ALA A 126 13.49 -20.24 -16.08
C ALA A 126 13.22 -20.65 -17.55
N MET A 127 13.94 -20.07 -18.51
CA MET A 127 13.87 -20.38 -19.95
C MET A 127 15.06 -21.19 -20.44
#